data_AF-A0A5B9QBL0-F1
#
_entry.id   AF-A0A5B9QBL0-F1
#
_cell.length_a   1.000
_cell.length_b   1.000
_cell.length_c   1.000
_cell.angle_alpha   90.00
_cell.angle_beta   90.00
_cell.angle_gamma   90.00
#
_symmetry.space_group_name_H-M   'P 1'
#
loop_
_entity.id
_entity.type
_entity.pdbx_description
1 polymer ?
#
loop_
_entity_poly.entity_id
_entity_poly.type
_entity_poly.pdbx_seq_one_letter_code
_entity_poly.pdbx_strand_id
1 'polypeptide(L)'
;MAKDKMKDKVANLTPRQLEVVRLVSLGCIVEEIANILDLAVSTVDNHKAAAMKTLGTDKATLLTRIAIKHRISPLDDKLSRSEKRKSGRSNDGWN
;
A
#
# COMPACT_ATOMS: atom_id res chain seq x y z
N MET A 1 15.70 -21.08 -0.40
CA MET A 1 14.34 -21.51 0.00
C MET A 1 13.48 -20.43 0.70
N ALA A 2 13.96 -19.19 0.93
CA ALA A 2 13.14 -18.12 1.51
C ALA A 2 12.34 -17.26 0.49
N LYS A 3 12.71 -17.30 -0.80
CA LYS A 3 12.09 -16.48 -1.85
C LYS A 3 10.65 -16.90 -2.17
N ASP A 4 10.34 -18.19 -2.15
CA ASP A 4 8.99 -18.71 -2.40
C ASP A 4 8.00 -18.30 -1.31
N LYS A 5 8.39 -18.44 -0.04
CA LYS A 5 7.49 -18.17 1.08
C LYS A 5 6.93 -16.74 1.12
N MET A 6 7.70 -15.74 0.67
CA MET A 6 7.20 -14.35 0.58
C MET A 6 6.28 -14.15 -0.63
N LYS A 7 6.55 -14.83 -1.75
CA LYS A 7 5.67 -14.78 -2.93
C LYS A 7 4.28 -15.36 -2.58
N ASP A 8 4.24 -16.44 -1.82
CA ASP A 8 2.99 -17.06 -1.35
C ASP A 8 2.22 -16.11 -0.42
N LYS A 9 2.92 -15.45 0.51
CA LYS A 9 2.31 -14.44 1.38
C LYS A 9 1.71 -13.27 0.61
N VAL A 10 2.39 -12.80 -0.43
CA VAL A 10 1.87 -11.75 -1.32
C VAL A 10 0.64 -12.24 -2.08
N ALA A 11 0.65 -13.50 -2.56
CA ALA A 11 -0.51 -14.11 -3.21
C ALA A 11 -1.72 -14.29 -2.27
N ASN A 12 -1.50 -14.38 -0.96
CA ASN A 12 -2.56 -14.46 0.05
C ASN A 12 -3.16 -13.09 0.43
N LEU A 13 -2.63 -11.98 -0.07
CA LEU A 13 -3.24 -10.67 0.16
C LEU A 13 -4.56 -10.56 -0.62
N THR A 14 -5.58 -10.01 0.03
CA THR A 14 -6.83 -9.69 -0.67
C THR A 14 -6.62 -8.52 -1.64
N PRO A 15 -7.51 -8.33 -2.63
CA PRO A 15 -7.41 -7.19 -3.55
C PRO A 15 -7.33 -5.84 -2.84
N ARG A 16 -8.14 -5.64 -1.79
CA ARG A 16 -8.10 -4.40 -0.98
C ARG A 16 -6.80 -4.25 -0.18
N GLN A 17 -6.26 -5.34 0.34
CA GLN A 17 -4.96 -5.29 1.02
C GLN A 17 -3.84 -4.92 0.03
N LEU A 18 -3.86 -5.47 -1.19
CA LEU A 18 -2.89 -5.11 -2.23
C LEU A 18 -2.93 -3.63 -2.59
N GLU A 19 -4.13 -3.07 -2.78
CA GLU A 19 -4.31 -1.63 -3.05
C GLU A 19 -3.75 -0.77 -1.93
N VAL A 20 -4.06 -1.10 -0.67
CA VAL A 20 -3.54 -0.37 0.49
C VAL A 20 -2.02 -0.46 0.57
N VAL A 21 -1.44 -1.65 0.35
CA VAL A 21 0.03 -1.83 0.34
C VAL A 21 0.68 -1.01 -0.77
N ARG A 22 0.10 -1.00 -1.98
CA ARG A 22 0.57 -0.16 -3.09
C ARG A 22 0.56 1.32 -2.69
N LEU A 23 -0.56 1.83 -2.19
CA LEU A 23 -0.67 3.25 -1.83
C LEU A 23 0.26 3.65 -0.67
N VAL A 24 0.44 2.78 0.34
CA VAL A 24 1.45 3.00 1.38
C VAL A 24 2.86 3.05 0.78
N SER A 25 3.16 2.21 -0.22
CA SER A 25 4.46 2.21 -0.88
C SER A 25 4.72 3.48 -1.71
N LEU A 26 3.65 4.13 -2.18
CA LEU A 26 3.65 5.47 -2.80
C LEU A 26 3.68 6.61 -1.76
N GLY A 27 3.80 6.26 -0.48
CA GLY A 27 3.94 7.19 0.63
C GLY A 27 2.61 7.72 1.17
N CYS A 28 1.45 7.21 0.73
CA CYS A 28 0.17 7.69 1.22
C CYS A 28 -0.07 7.34 2.70
N ILE A 29 -0.61 8.29 3.46
CA ILE A 29 -1.09 8.07 4.84
C ILE A 29 -2.51 7.48 4.83
N VAL A 30 -2.95 6.94 5.97
CA VAL A 30 -4.20 6.18 6.06
C VAL A 30 -5.41 7.02 5.66
N GLU A 31 -5.40 8.31 6.01
CA GLU A 31 -6.42 9.30 5.68
C GLU A 31 -6.50 9.55 4.17
N GLU A 32 -5.35 9.66 3.50
CA GLU A 32 -5.29 9.84 2.04
C GLU A 32 -5.79 8.59 1.31
N ILE A 33 -5.40 7.42 1.80
CA ILE A 33 -5.83 6.13 1.24
C ILE A 33 -7.34 5.96 1.40
N ALA A 34 -7.89 6.33 2.55
CA ALA A 34 -9.33 6.31 2.82
C ALA A 34 -10.10 7.17 1.80
N ASN A 35 -9.61 8.38 1.53
CA ASN A 35 -10.20 9.25 0.51
C ASN A 35 -10.06 8.68 -0.91
N ILE A 36 -8.89 8.11 -1.25
CA ILE A 36 -8.63 7.49 -2.55
C ILE A 36 -9.60 6.34 -2.82
N LEU A 37 -9.72 5.42 -1.86
CA LEU A 37 -10.49 4.18 -1.98
C LEU A 37 -11.97 4.32 -1.62
N ASP A 38 -12.40 5.50 -1.16
CA ASP A 38 -13.77 5.78 -0.70
C ASP A 38 -14.19 4.85 0.45
N LEU A 39 -13.34 4.79 1.49
CA LEU A 39 -13.51 3.96 2.67
C LEU A 39 -13.35 4.79 3.95
N ALA A 40 -13.86 4.28 5.07
CA ALA A 40 -13.55 4.85 6.37
C ALA A 40 -12.07 4.65 6.71
N VAL A 41 -11.48 5.62 7.42
CA VAL A 41 -10.07 5.57 7.90
C VAL A 41 -9.81 4.29 8.70
N SER A 42 -10.74 3.90 9.58
CA SER A 42 -10.65 2.66 10.37
C SER A 42 -10.66 1.40 9.51
N THR A 43 -11.39 1.38 8.40
CA THR A 43 -11.41 0.26 7.45
C THR A 43 -10.08 0.12 6.74
N VAL A 44 -9.48 1.23 6.31
CA VAL A 44 -8.14 1.22 5.71
C VAL A 44 -7.09 0.78 6.71
N ASP A 45 -7.16 1.27 7.95
CA ASP A 45 -6.22 0.87 9.00
C ASP A 45 -6.30 -0.64 9.28
N ASN A 46 -7.52 -1.19 9.32
CA ASN A 46 -7.74 -2.64 9.44
C ASN A 46 -7.14 -3.42 8.26
N HIS A 47 -7.33 -2.95 7.02
CA HIS A 47 -6.72 -3.58 5.84
C HIS A 47 -5.19 -3.51 5.88
N LYS A 48 -4.63 -2.36 6.26
CA LYS A 48 -3.18 -2.15 6.41
C LYS A 48 -2.60 -3.09 7.47
N ALA A 49 -3.21 -3.16 8.66
CA ALA A 49 -2.78 -4.02 9.75
C ALA A 49 -2.85 -5.51 9.37
N ALA A 50 -3.94 -5.92 8.69
CA ALA A 50 -4.08 -7.29 8.19
C ALA A 50 -3.00 -7.63 7.14
N ALA A 51 -2.74 -6.72 6.18
CA ALA A 51 -1.69 -6.91 5.18
C ALA A 51 -0.29 -7.00 5.80
N MET A 52 0.00 -6.10 6.75
CA MET A 52 1.23 -6.09 7.55
C MET A 52 1.44 -7.42 8.30
N LYS A 53 0.40 -7.94 8.95
CA LYS A 53 0.43 -9.25 9.61
C LYS A 53 0.73 -10.39 8.63
N THR A 54 0.06 -10.42 7.47
CA THR A 54 0.29 -11.44 6.44
C THR A 54 1.73 -11.41 5.92
N LEU A 55 2.25 -10.21 5.62
CA LEU A 55 3.61 -10.02 5.13
C LEU A 55 4.67 -10.19 6.23
N GLY A 56 4.28 -10.14 7.50
CA GLY A 56 5.18 -10.31 8.65
C GLY A 56 6.01 -9.07 8.92
N THR A 57 5.42 -7.90 8.79
CA THR A 57 6.06 -6.62 9.11
C THR A 57 5.09 -5.68 9.82
N ASP A 58 5.61 -4.85 10.70
CA ASP A 58 4.91 -3.82 11.47
C ASP A 58 5.38 -2.39 11.10
N LYS A 59 6.31 -2.26 10.13
CA LYS A 59 6.91 -0.99 9.74
C LYS A 59 6.53 -0.63 8.30
N ALA A 60 6.05 0.59 8.10
CA ALA A 60 5.69 1.09 6.78
C ALA A 60 6.87 1.05 5.79
N THR A 61 8.09 1.37 6.22
CA THR A 61 9.29 1.33 5.36
C THR A 61 9.64 -0.08 4.89
N LEU A 62 9.48 -1.08 5.75
CA LEU A 62 9.66 -2.49 5.37
C LEU A 62 8.54 -2.95 4.45
N LEU A 63 7.31 -2.50 4.68
CA LEU A 63 6.17 -2.76 3.80
C LEU A 63 6.43 -2.20 2.38
N THR A 64 6.91 -0.96 2.26
CA THR A 64 7.32 -0.35 0.99
C THR A 64 8.39 -1.18 0.28
N ARG A 65 9.43 -1.62 1.01
CA ARG A 65 10.48 -2.48 0.44
C ARG A 65 9.92 -3.80 -0.09
N ILE A 66 8.99 -4.43 0.64
CA ILE A 66 8.33 -5.68 0.20
C ILE A 66 7.49 -5.42 -1.05
N ALA A 67 6.70 -4.34 -1.07
CA ALA A 67 5.83 -3.98 -2.19
C ALA A 67 6.62 -3.85 -3.50
N ILE A 68 7.76 -3.15 -3.47
CA ILE A 68 8.64 -2.98 -4.63
C ILE A 68 9.30 -4.30 -5.03
N LYS A 69 9.93 -4.99 -4.07
CA LYS A 69 10.67 -6.24 -4.34
C LYS A 69 9.80 -7.33 -4.94
N HIS A 70 8.52 -7.37 -4.55
CA HIS A 70 7.56 -8.38 -4.99
C HIS A 70 6.56 -7.87 -6.03
N ARG A 71 6.82 -6.69 -6.63
CA ARG A 71 6.06 -6.12 -7.74
C ARG A 71 4.56 -5.89 -7.44
N ILE A 72 4.23 -5.59 -6.19
CA ILE A 72 2.92 -5.01 -5.83
C ILE A 72 2.85 -3.57 -6.36
N SER A 73 3.98 -2.85 -6.28
CA SER A 73 4.21 -1.54 -6.89
C SER A 73 5.50 -1.64 -7.71
N PRO A 74 5.50 -1.30 -9.00
CA PRO A 74 6.76 -1.14 -9.73
C PRO A 74 7.54 0.09 -9.21
N LEU A 75 8.82 0.22 -9.60
CA LEU A 75 9.70 1.32 -9.15
C LEU A 75 9.28 2.68 -9.70
N ASP A 76 8.59 2.70 -10.84
CA ASP A 76 8.06 3.88 -11.53
C ASP A 76 6.56 4.08 -11.27
N ASP A 77 5.98 3.36 -10.30
CA ASP A 77 4.57 3.53 -9.93
C ASP A 77 4.30 4.95 -9.45
N LYS A 78 3.13 5.46 -9.83
CA LYS A 78 2.66 6.80 -9.48
C LYS A 78 1.17 6.75 -9.23
N LEU A 79 0.71 7.64 -8.36
CA LEU A 79 -0.72 7.90 -8.23
C LEU A 79 -1.27 8.39 -9.57
N SER A 80 -2.36 7.78 -10.01
CA SER A 80 -3.18 8.23 -11.12
C SER A 80 -3.74 9.63 -10.85
N ARG A 81 -4.18 10.33 -11.91
CA ARG A 81 -4.77 11.67 -11.79
C ARG A 81 -5.96 11.70 -10.82
N SER A 82 -6.77 10.64 -10.80
CA SER A 82 -7.89 10.50 -9.86
C SER A 82 -7.42 10.29 -8.42
N GLU A 83 -6.40 9.46 -8.19
CA GLU A 83 -5.86 9.21 -6.85
C GLU A 83 -5.19 10.47 -6.30
N LYS A 84 -4.39 11.19 -7.11
CA LYS A 84 -3.80 12.49 -6.74
C LYS A 84 -4.85 13.51 -6.33
N ARG A 85 -5.94 13.60 -7.09
CA ARG A 85 -7.05 14.53 -6.78
C ARG A 85 -7.72 14.16 -5.46
N LYS A 86 -7.93 12.86 -5.20
CA LYS A 86 -8.59 12.37 -3.99
C LYS A 86 -7.69 12.42 -2.74
N SER A 87 -6.38 12.25 -2.89
CA SER A 87 -5.46 12.29 -1.75
C SER A 87 -5.35 13.68 -1.12
N GLY A 88 -5.69 14.75 -1.85
CA GLY A 88 -5.49 16.12 -1.37
C GLY A 88 -4.02 16.56 -1.39
N ARG A 89 -3.13 15.76 -2.00
CA ARG A 89 -1.73 16.12 -2.25
C ARG A 89 -1.64 17.14 -3.37
N SER A 90 -1.91 18.40 -3.07
CA SER A 90 -1.74 19.47 -4.05
C SER A 90 -0.35 20.10 -4.02
N ASN A 91 0.45 19.97 -2.94
CA ASN A 91 1.65 20.79 -2.71
C ASN A 91 2.86 20.11 -2.00
N ASP A 92 2.93 18.78 -1.84
CA ASP A 92 4.03 18.15 -1.07
C ASP A 92 5.33 17.89 -1.86
N GLY A 93 5.35 18.26 -3.16
CA GLY A 93 6.53 18.11 -4.02
C GLY A 93 6.88 16.66 -4.37
N TRP A 94 6.04 15.70 -4.00
CA TRP A 94 6.26 14.26 -4.16
C TRP A 94 5.22 13.62 -5.10
N ASN A 95 4.80 14.28 -6.19
CA ASN A 95 4.27 13.62 -7.41
C ASN A 95 4.02 14.52 -8.64
#